data_AF-A0A9Q0R5G6-F1
#
_entry.id   AF-A0A9Q0R5G6-F1
#
_cell.length_a   1.000
_cell.length_b   1.000
_cell.length_c   1.000
_cell.angle_alpha   90.00
_cell.angle_beta   90.00
_cell.angle_gamma   90.00
#
_symmetry.space_group_name_H-M   'P 1'
#
loop_
_entity.id
_entity.type
_entity.pdbx_description
1 polymer ?
#
loop_
_entity_poly.entity_id
_entity_poly.type
_entity_poly.pdbx_seq_one_letter_code
_entity_poly.pdbx_strand_id
1 'polypeptide(L)'
;MSFKIRFFIFIQSILKKFESVDAKLYSIIIFLIFLFLHYLTHSSFPFLSSTNNRSVDFQFDTLFEEYENPYLFQTEEDLKYIDDPGYGKQLPITKKIVSEHQIDYQIKYEPFTLEAPHFIDEESFDLFIKLEKPRYNQVIDKKTRKAYFNYTDIMYGNLTVVQNRKFRDVPICRPNTTIHNLENPILHKPRHFDKVVLVNTEWGAQFQHWIDRTACLLVQIRPFIKDQGWTIVGLRPRDPVLYQFWQFVKTDFNVTVEFVDNIHSYKADNLFIPCNLPWENPRKLPEVKNFLLRFILETENFEKFRNPNPKYVIYLPRKNTYNERNVVNDKQITAYLSARFGDDLKIFSHKEHTDLKELVEYFSNAKIVIGLHGGAFYNVLFSLSHPNVIEFFPKSSRKTDAIIYWISHTTGCRYWRVFIESKGKNLKVPLKRVEKVLNKALDEDYHFKDLQ
;
A
#
# COMPACT_ATOMS: atom_id res chain seq x y z
N MET A 1 11.89 25.76 17.93
CA MET A 1 11.56 25.75 19.38
C MET A 1 11.28 24.30 19.77
N SER A 2 12.08 23.71 20.68
CA SER A 2 11.98 22.29 21.05
C SER A 2 10.67 21.96 21.75
N PHE A 3 10.26 20.69 21.72
CA PHE A 3 9.04 20.20 22.39
C PHE A 3 8.97 20.61 23.86
N LYS A 4 10.11 20.55 24.57
CA LYS A 4 10.23 21.00 25.97
C LYS A 4 9.82 22.46 26.17
N ILE A 5 10.23 23.34 25.26
CA ILE A 5 9.92 24.76 25.36
C ILE A 5 8.43 25.03 25.03
N ARG A 6 7.87 24.33 24.03
CA ARG A 6 6.43 24.45 23.70
C ARG A 6 5.54 23.94 24.84
N PHE A 7 5.94 22.83 25.47
CA PHE A 7 5.24 22.29 26.62
C PHE A 7 5.32 23.22 27.84
N PHE A 8 6.48 23.82 28.10
CA PHE A 8 6.64 24.81 29.17
C PHE A 8 5.75 26.04 28.97
N ILE A 9 5.67 26.57 27.73
CA ILE A 9 4.78 27.70 27.39
C ILE A 9 3.32 27.32 27.56
N PHE A 10 2.92 26.10 27.17
CA PHE A 10 1.56 25.62 27.35
C PHE A 10 1.16 25.52 28.83
N ILE A 11 2.05 24.97 29.68
CA ILE A 11 1.82 24.90 31.13
C ILE A 11 1.71 26.29 31.74
N GLN A 12 2.59 27.23 31.36
CA GLN A 12 2.48 28.61 31.85
C GLN A 12 1.17 29.29 31.39
N SER A 13 0.71 29.04 30.16
CA SER A 13 -0.56 29.57 29.67
C SER A 13 -1.76 28.99 30.42
N ILE A 14 -1.70 27.72 30.83
CA ILE A 14 -2.71 27.11 31.70
C ILE A 14 -2.65 27.77 33.07
N LEU A 15 -1.50 27.78 33.75
CA LEU A 15 -1.37 28.31 35.11
C LEU A 15 -1.82 29.77 35.24
N LYS A 16 -1.53 30.61 34.22
CA LYS A 16 -1.95 32.02 34.19
C LYS A 16 -3.47 32.21 34.10
N LYS A 17 -4.21 31.23 33.59
CA LYS A 17 -5.69 31.25 33.57
C LYS A 17 -6.31 30.85 34.91
N PHE A 18 -5.52 30.32 35.85
CA PHE A 18 -5.98 29.84 37.15
C PHE A 18 -5.58 30.76 38.32
N GLU A 19 -5.04 31.96 38.06
CA GLU A 19 -4.65 32.93 39.11
C GLU A 19 -5.82 33.41 39.99
N SER A 20 -7.08 33.17 39.59
CA SER A 20 -8.29 33.51 40.35
C SER A 20 -9.02 32.31 40.96
N VAL A 21 -8.41 31.11 40.95
CA VAL A 21 -9.08 29.86 41.35
C VAL A 21 -8.63 29.42 42.74
N ASP A 22 -9.57 28.84 43.50
CA ASP A 22 -9.37 28.27 44.84
C ASP A 22 -8.05 27.48 44.96
N ALA A 23 -7.24 27.81 45.97
CA ALA A 23 -5.93 27.22 46.23
C ALA A 23 -5.95 25.68 46.30
N LYS A 24 -7.09 25.09 46.67
CA LYS A 24 -7.30 23.64 46.71
C LYS A 24 -7.33 23.03 45.31
N LEU A 25 -7.98 23.69 44.35
CA LEU A 25 -8.04 23.25 42.96
C LEU A 25 -6.71 23.47 42.24
N TYR A 26 -6.00 24.57 42.56
CA TYR A 26 -4.65 24.81 42.05
C TYR A 26 -3.66 23.70 42.45
N SER A 27 -3.74 23.25 43.70
CA SER A 27 -2.89 22.16 44.22
C SER A 27 -3.15 20.82 43.53
N ILE A 28 -4.42 20.51 43.21
CA ILE A 28 -4.80 19.30 42.46
C ILE A 28 -4.24 19.35 41.03
N ILE A 29 -4.32 20.51 40.37
CA ILE A 29 -3.81 20.67 38.99
C ILE A 29 -2.30 20.47 38.94
N ILE A 30 -1.55 21.04 39.90
CA ILE A 30 -0.09 20.82 40.00
C ILE A 30 0.23 19.35 40.25
N PHE A 31 -0.50 18.68 41.13
CA PHE A 31 -0.31 17.26 41.42
C PHE A 31 -0.53 16.37 40.19
N LEU A 32 -1.57 16.65 39.39
CA LEU A 32 -1.85 15.92 38.15
C LEU A 32 -0.78 16.16 37.07
N ILE A 33 -0.26 17.39 36.95
CA ILE A 33 0.88 17.70 36.05
C ILE A 33 2.12 16.90 36.49
N PHE A 34 2.37 16.77 37.79
CA PHE A 34 3.50 16.03 38.32
C PHE A 34 3.38 14.51 38.05
N LEU A 35 2.18 13.94 38.26
CA LEU A 35 1.88 12.54 37.92
C LEU A 35 2.09 12.25 36.43
N PHE A 36 1.65 13.17 35.56
CA PHE A 36 1.82 13.03 34.12
C PHE A 36 3.30 13.08 33.71
N LEU A 37 4.09 13.99 34.30
CA LEU A 37 5.53 14.07 34.07
C LEU A 37 6.28 12.85 34.61
N HIS A 38 5.85 12.32 35.76
CA HIS A 38 6.41 11.09 36.33
C HIS A 38 6.11 9.87 35.43
N TYR A 39 4.87 9.76 34.93
CA TYR A 39 4.47 8.72 33.98
C TYR A 39 5.32 8.75 32.70
N LEU A 40 5.53 9.94 32.12
CA LEU A 40 6.35 10.10 30.91
C LEU A 40 7.83 9.77 31.10
N THR A 41 8.33 9.73 32.34
CA THR A 41 9.75 9.48 32.63
C THR A 41 10.05 8.07 33.10
N HIS A 42 9.04 7.28 33.48
CA HIS A 42 9.23 5.98 34.15
C HIS A 42 8.49 4.79 33.51
N SER A 43 7.83 4.96 32.36
CA SER A 43 7.20 3.83 31.65
C SER A 43 8.24 2.98 30.89
N SER A 44 8.92 2.09 31.61
CA SER A 44 9.60 0.90 31.08
C SER A 44 9.04 -0.31 31.82
N PHE A 45 8.16 -1.09 31.19
CA PHE A 45 7.66 -2.33 31.78
C PHE A 45 8.30 -3.55 31.09
N PRO A 46 8.89 -4.49 31.84
CA PRO A 46 9.27 -5.81 31.35
C PRO A 46 8.13 -6.80 31.56
N PHE A 47 7.95 -7.76 30.65
CA PHE A 47 7.12 -8.93 30.93
C PHE A 47 7.84 -10.21 30.50
N LEU A 48 8.25 -10.98 31.51
CA LEU A 48 8.56 -12.40 31.44
C LEU A 48 7.27 -13.16 31.75
N SER A 49 6.93 -14.19 30.98
CA SER A 49 6.48 -15.45 31.57
C SER A 49 6.60 -16.61 30.59
N SER A 50 7.20 -17.68 31.11
CA SER A 50 7.32 -19.05 30.60
C SER A 50 5.97 -19.75 30.44
N THR A 51 5.87 -20.72 29.51
CA THR A 51 5.76 -22.15 29.87
C THR A 51 5.54 -23.07 28.66
N ASN A 52 6.18 -24.24 28.78
CA ASN A 52 5.78 -25.59 28.35
C ASN A 52 5.88 -26.04 26.89
N ASN A 53 6.99 -26.75 26.67
CA ASN A 53 7.23 -27.81 25.70
C ASN A 53 6.08 -28.83 25.62
N ARG A 54 5.53 -29.00 24.41
CA ARG A 54 5.15 -30.30 23.86
C ARG A 54 5.62 -30.34 22.42
N SER A 55 6.59 -31.23 22.16
CA SER A 55 7.08 -31.57 20.83
C SER A 55 5.97 -32.25 20.03
N VAL A 56 5.57 -31.64 18.93
CA VAL A 56 4.85 -32.29 17.84
C VAL A 56 5.78 -32.20 16.64
N ASP A 57 6.28 -33.34 16.20
CA ASP A 57 7.06 -33.46 14.97
C ASP A 57 6.21 -33.03 13.77
N PHE A 58 6.57 -31.90 13.17
CA PHE A 58 6.20 -31.58 11.81
C PHE A 58 7.48 -31.32 11.02
N GLN A 59 7.72 -32.18 10.04
CA GLN A 59 8.78 -32.01 9.05
C GLN A 59 8.48 -30.76 8.22
N PHE A 60 9.18 -29.66 8.51
CA PHE A 60 9.41 -28.58 7.56
C PHE A 60 10.65 -28.96 6.75
N ASP A 61 10.46 -29.72 5.68
CA ASP A 61 11.52 -29.90 4.70
C ASP A 61 11.71 -28.57 3.95
N THR A 62 12.80 -27.89 4.34
CA THR A 62 13.67 -27.00 3.54
C THR A 62 13.03 -25.83 2.80
N LEU A 63 13.09 -24.63 3.39
CA LEU A 63 13.08 -23.35 2.65
C LEU A 63 13.71 -22.20 3.45
N PHE A 64 14.87 -22.44 4.07
CA PHE A 64 15.76 -21.38 4.53
C PHE A 64 17.20 -21.83 4.32
N GLU A 65 17.70 -21.67 3.10
CA GLU A 65 19.14 -21.69 2.86
C GLU A 65 19.72 -20.38 3.42
N GLU A 66 20.75 -20.52 4.25
CA GLU A 66 21.58 -19.40 4.70
C GLU A 66 22.21 -18.73 3.47
N TYR A 67 21.71 -17.54 3.12
CA TYR A 67 22.31 -16.72 2.08
C TYR A 67 23.65 -16.15 2.59
N GLU A 68 24.75 -16.76 2.17
CA GLU A 68 26.07 -16.13 2.24
C GLU A 68 26.09 -14.85 1.39
N ASN A 69 26.64 -13.79 1.97
CA ASN A 69 26.61 -12.42 1.48
C ASN A 69 27.86 -12.08 0.68
N PRO A 70 27.72 -11.62 -0.58
CA PRO A 70 28.72 -10.79 -1.22
C PRO A 70 28.17 -9.41 -1.64
N TYR A 71 28.96 -8.39 -1.34
CA TYR A 71 28.82 -7.01 -1.80
C TYR A 71 28.49 -6.87 -3.29
N LEU A 72 27.77 -5.79 -3.65
CA LEU A 72 27.67 -5.14 -4.98
C LEU A 72 28.11 -6.03 -6.15
N PHE A 73 27.15 -6.63 -6.87
CA PHE A 73 27.30 -7.46 -8.08
C PHE A 73 28.76 -7.66 -8.52
N GLN A 74 29.37 -8.76 -8.07
CA GLN A 74 30.81 -8.98 -8.22
C GLN A 74 31.23 -9.18 -9.68
N THR A 75 30.29 -9.53 -10.56
CA THR A 75 30.52 -9.67 -12.00
C THR A 75 29.37 -9.09 -12.84
N GLU A 76 29.62 -8.76 -14.12
CA GLU A 76 28.55 -8.41 -15.07
C GLU A 76 27.58 -9.57 -15.34
N GLU A 77 27.97 -10.80 -15.04
CA GLU A 77 27.10 -11.97 -15.20
C GLU A 77 26.02 -12.05 -14.12
N ASP A 78 26.31 -11.58 -12.90
CA ASP A 78 25.38 -11.53 -11.76
C ASP A 78 24.20 -10.56 -11.98
N LEU A 79 24.25 -9.75 -13.03
CA LEU A 79 23.27 -8.71 -13.36
C LEU A 79 22.45 -9.01 -14.61
N LYS A 80 22.59 -10.19 -15.23
CA LYS A 80 21.77 -10.55 -16.40
C LYS A 80 20.31 -10.73 -16.03
N TYR A 81 20.04 -11.17 -14.80
CA TYR A 81 18.71 -11.48 -14.31
C TYR A 81 18.49 -11.02 -12.87
N ILE A 82 17.22 -10.80 -12.53
CA ILE A 82 16.76 -10.55 -11.16
C ILE A 82 15.58 -11.43 -10.84
N ASP A 83 15.54 -11.95 -9.63
CA ASP A 83 14.40 -12.75 -9.19
C ASP A 83 13.13 -11.90 -9.12
N ASP A 84 12.05 -12.43 -9.69
CA ASP A 84 10.67 -11.99 -9.59
C ASP A 84 9.93 -12.99 -8.72
N PRO A 85 10.03 -12.85 -7.39
CA PRO A 85 9.42 -13.79 -6.45
C PRO A 85 7.89 -13.77 -6.52
N GLY A 86 7.28 -12.73 -7.10
CA GLY A 86 5.83 -12.67 -7.32
C GLY A 86 5.34 -13.73 -8.31
N TYR A 87 6.19 -14.13 -9.26
CA TYR A 87 5.87 -15.11 -10.30
C TYR A 87 6.81 -16.31 -10.34
N GLY A 88 7.80 -16.37 -9.44
CA GLY A 88 8.80 -17.45 -9.41
C GLY A 88 9.65 -17.49 -10.68
N LYS A 89 9.98 -16.33 -11.25
CA LYS A 89 10.73 -16.22 -12.51
C LYS A 89 11.96 -15.33 -12.34
N GLN A 90 12.86 -15.41 -13.31
CA GLN A 90 13.95 -14.45 -13.47
C GLN A 90 13.61 -13.44 -14.55
N LEU A 91 13.73 -12.14 -14.24
CA LEU A 91 13.50 -11.05 -15.19
C LEU A 91 14.81 -10.60 -15.80
N PRO A 92 14.88 -10.42 -17.13
CA PRO A 92 16.07 -9.91 -17.76
C PRO A 92 16.32 -8.45 -17.36
N ILE A 93 17.58 -8.14 -17.09
CA ILE A 93 18.07 -6.78 -16.84
C ILE A 93 19.02 -6.37 -17.97
N THR A 94 18.80 -5.17 -18.49
CA THR A 94 19.73 -4.50 -19.39
C THR A 94 20.47 -3.41 -18.63
N LYS A 95 21.80 -3.45 -18.64
CA LYS A 95 22.67 -2.40 -18.08
C LYS A 95 23.04 -1.41 -19.18
N LYS A 96 22.92 -0.11 -18.88
CA LYS A 96 23.38 0.99 -19.73
C LYS A 96 24.27 1.93 -18.93
N ILE A 97 25.53 2.03 -19.32
CA ILE A 97 26.46 3.03 -18.75
C ILE A 97 26.12 4.38 -19.38
N VAL A 98 25.66 5.33 -18.57
CA VAL A 98 25.30 6.69 -19.03
C VAL A 98 26.51 7.62 -18.92
N SER A 99 27.29 7.47 -17.85
CA SER A 99 28.58 8.15 -17.65
C SER A 99 29.46 7.34 -16.69
N GLU A 100 30.68 7.80 -16.42
CA GLU A 100 31.58 7.21 -15.41
C GLU A 100 30.99 7.19 -13.99
N HIS A 101 29.94 7.98 -13.73
CA HIS A 101 29.29 8.12 -12.43
C HIS A 101 27.81 7.73 -12.44
N GLN A 102 27.28 7.25 -13.57
CA GLN A 102 25.87 6.91 -13.70
C GLN A 102 25.67 5.64 -14.54
N ILE A 103 24.93 4.70 -13.96
CA ILE A 103 24.51 3.46 -14.59
C ILE A 103 23.00 3.35 -14.50
N ASP A 104 22.34 3.08 -15.62
CA ASP A 104 20.92 2.78 -15.66
C ASP A 104 20.72 1.28 -15.88
N TYR A 105 19.94 0.65 -15.02
CA TYR A 105 19.45 -0.71 -15.19
C TYR A 105 17.99 -0.66 -15.64
N GLN A 106 17.65 -1.43 -16.66
CA GLN A 106 16.30 -1.61 -17.14
C GLN A 106 15.85 -3.05 -16.88
N ILE A 107 14.84 -3.21 -16.04
CA ILE A 107 14.19 -4.48 -15.70
C ILE A 107 13.01 -4.66 -16.64
N LYS A 108 13.04 -5.67 -17.51
CA LYS A 108 11.94 -5.91 -18.46
C LYS A 108 10.96 -6.94 -17.87
N TYR A 109 9.70 -6.53 -17.73
CA TYR A 109 8.64 -7.40 -17.22
C TYR A 109 8.03 -8.24 -18.35
N GLU A 110 7.74 -9.51 -18.06
CA GLU A 110 7.03 -10.37 -19.01
C GLU A 110 5.54 -9.97 -19.14
N PRO A 111 4.93 -10.16 -20.33
CA PRO A 111 3.49 -10.09 -20.50
C PRO A 111 2.75 -10.99 -19.50
N PHE A 112 1.55 -10.57 -19.11
CA PHE A 112 0.66 -11.40 -18.30
C PHE A 112 -0.79 -11.14 -18.68
N THR A 113 -1.67 -12.00 -18.17
CA THR A 113 -3.11 -11.94 -18.42
C THR A 113 -3.86 -11.85 -17.10
N LEU A 114 -4.97 -11.13 -17.08
CA LEU A 114 -5.90 -11.11 -15.97
C LEU A 114 -7.30 -11.49 -16.48
N GLU A 115 -8.09 -12.15 -15.65
CA GLU A 115 -9.52 -12.35 -15.93
C GLU A 115 -10.25 -11.02 -15.84
N ALA A 116 -11.18 -10.72 -16.76
CA ALA A 116 -11.96 -9.49 -16.71
C ALA A 116 -12.86 -9.48 -15.46
N PRO A 117 -13.28 -8.29 -14.97
CA PRO A 117 -14.25 -8.19 -13.90
C PRO A 117 -15.53 -8.97 -14.19
N HIS A 118 -16.22 -9.40 -13.14
CA HIS A 118 -17.59 -9.89 -13.24
C HIS A 118 -18.57 -8.72 -13.36
N PHE A 119 -19.61 -8.92 -14.16
CA PHE A 119 -20.65 -7.92 -14.43
C PHE A 119 -22.04 -8.52 -14.25
N ILE A 120 -23.02 -7.65 -13.94
CA ILE A 120 -24.42 -8.07 -13.80
C ILE A 120 -25.14 -8.25 -15.14
N ASP A 121 -24.63 -7.65 -16.22
CA ASP A 121 -25.15 -7.66 -17.58
C ASP A 121 -24.03 -7.38 -18.61
N GLU A 122 -24.24 -7.79 -19.88
CA GLU A 122 -23.28 -7.58 -20.97
C GLU A 122 -23.07 -6.09 -21.30
N GLU A 123 -24.10 -5.26 -21.15
CA GLU A 123 -23.99 -3.81 -21.37
C GLU A 123 -22.90 -3.20 -20.47
N SER A 124 -22.82 -3.65 -19.20
CA SER A 124 -21.77 -3.24 -18.28
C SER A 124 -20.39 -3.73 -18.73
N PHE A 125 -20.28 -4.94 -19.27
CA PHE A 125 -19.01 -5.45 -19.79
C PHE A 125 -18.54 -4.68 -21.03
N ASP A 126 -19.44 -4.40 -21.97
CA ASP A 126 -19.16 -3.56 -23.13
C ASP A 126 -18.75 -2.14 -22.73
N LEU A 127 -19.41 -1.58 -21.71
CA LEU A 127 -19.03 -0.29 -21.15
C LEU A 127 -17.64 -0.34 -20.53
N PHE A 128 -17.29 -1.40 -19.81
CA PHE A 128 -15.94 -1.60 -19.28
C PHE A 128 -14.90 -1.59 -20.39
N ILE A 129 -15.09 -2.37 -21.46
CA ILE A 129 -14.17 -2.40 -22.60
C ILE A 129 -14.06 -1.02 -23.27
N LYS A 130 -15.16 -0.30 -23.39
CA LYS A 130 -15.17 1.06 -23.96
C LYS A 130 -14.42 2.07 -23.09
N LEU A 131 -14.52 1.94 -21.77
CA LEU A 131 -13.91 2.86 -20.80
C LEU A 131 -12.44 2.53 -20.53
N GLU A 132 -12.09 1.25 -20.53
CA GLU A 132 -10.70 0.77 -20.54
C GLU A 132 -10.11 1.09 -21.92
N LYS A 133 -9.80 2.38 -22.12
CA LYS A 133 -8.87 2.79 -23.16
C LYS A 133 -7.60 1.96 -22.98
N PRO A 134 -6.81 1.70 -24.04
CA PRO A 134 -5.51 1.04 -23.96
C PRO A 134 -4.51 1.92 -23.22
N ARG A 135 -4.74 2.17 -21.92
CA ARG A 135 -3.65 2.33 -20.99
C ARG A 135 -2.91 1.03 -21.03
N TYR A 136 -1.60 1.10 -21.00
CA TYR A 136 -0.81 -0.12 -20.80
C TYR A 136 -0.92 -1.14 -21.95
N ASN A 137 -1.31 -0.72 -23.17
CA ASN A 137 -1.52 -1.61 -24.33
C ASN A 137 -2.40 -2.83 -24.00
N GLN A 138 -3.32 -2.67 -23.05
CA GLN A 138 -4.24 -3.72 -22.65
C GLN A 138 -5.20 -4.04 -23.82
N VAL A 139 -5.33 -5.32 -24.13
CA VAL A 139 -6.31 -5.84 -25.08
C VAL A 139 -7.25 -6.74 -24.32
N ILE A 140 -8.54 -6.38 -24.29
CA ILE A 140 -9.57 -7.22 -23.68
C ILE A 140 -10.20 -8.07 -24.79
N ASP A 141 -10.04 -9.38 -24.68
CA ASP A 141 -10.73 -10.33 -25.54
C ASP A 141 -12.14 -10.56 -25.00
N LYS A 142 -13.14 -10.16 -25.80
CA LYS A 142 -14.55 -10.33 -25.45
C LYS A 142 -14.96 -11.80 -25.30
N LYS A 143 -14.36 -12.69 -26.09
CA LYS A 143 -14.74 -14.11 -26.12
C LYS A 143 -14.20 -14.85 -24.91
N THR A 144 -12.91 -14.68 -24.62
CA THR A 144 -12.28 -15.32 -23.46
C THR A 144 -12.51 -14.57 -22.15
N ARG A 145 -12.99 -13.31 -22.22
CA ARG A 145 -13.08 -12.39 -21.09
C ARG A 145 -11.76 -12.20 -20.36
N LYS A 146 -10.64 -12.31 -21.08
CA LYS A 146 -9.30 -12.05 -20.55
C LYS A 146 -8.80 -10.69 -21.00
N ALA A 147 -8.19 -9.98 -20.06
CA ALA A 147 -7.37 -8.81 -20.32
C ALA A 147 -5.92 -9.28 -20.54
N TYR A 148 -5.46 -9.17 -21.79
CA TYR A 148 -4.09 -9.41 -22.17
C TYR A 148 -3.31 -8.12 -22.05
N PHE A 149 -2.22 -8.15 -21.32
CA PHE A 149 -1.34 -7.01 -21.25
C PHE A 149 -0.04 -7.33 -21.98
N ASN A 150 0.02 -6.87 -23.23
CA ASN A 150 1.18 -7.01 -24.09
C ASN A 150 2.07 -5.77 -23.93
N TYR A 151 3.11 -5.94 -23.15
CA TYR A 151 3.84 -4.83 -22.53
C TYR A 151 5.23 -4.56 -23.10
N THR A 152 5.55 -5.12 -24.27
CA THR A 152 6.93 -5.23 -24.77
C THR A 152 7.72 -3.92 -24.76
N ASP A 153 7.04 -2.75 -24.85
CA ASP A 153 7.69 -1.45 -24.92
C ASP A 153 7.45 -0.50 -23.72
N ILE A 154 6.58 -0.86 -22.75
CA ILE A 154 6.09 0.13 -21.75
C ILE A 154 6.10 -0.31 -20.28
N MET A 155 6.23 -1.60 -19.96
CA MET A 155 6.48 -2.03 -18.57
C MET A 155 7.93 -2.46 -18.43
N TYR A 156 8.76 -1.48 -18.13
CA TYR A 156 10.08 -1.72 -17.60
C TYR A 156 10.23 -0.94 -16.30
N GLY A 157 10.88 -1.55 -15.32
CA GLY A 157 11.39 -0.82 -14.17
C GLY A 157 12.75 -0.26 -14.55
N ASN A 158 13.03 0.99 -14.21
CA ASN A 158 14.39 1.50 -14.24
C ASN A 158 14.96 1.55 -12.83
N LEU A 159 16.25 1.31 -12.71
CA LEU A 159 17.04 1.67 -11.55
C LEU A 159 18.22 2.50 -12.03
N THR A 160 18.24 3.78 -11.68
CA THR A 160 19.41 4.62 -11.91
C THR A 160 20.29 4.59 -10.67
N VAL A 161 21.56 4.23 -10.87
CA VAL A 161 22.61 4.23 -9.87
C VAL A 161 23.55 5.39 -10.17
N VAL A 162 23.75 6.26 -9.18
CA VAL A 162 24.66 7.42 -9.28
C VAL A 162 25.70 7.33 -8.17
N GLN A 163 26.97 7.57 -8.52
CA GLN A 163 28.08 7.54 -7.57
C GLN A 163 28.75 8.91 -7.43
N ASN A 164 29.10 9.30 -6.20
CA ASN A 164 29.89 10.48 -5.85
C ASN A 164 29.36 11.81 -6.40
N ARG A 165 28.04 12.00 -6.45
CA ARG A 165 27.41 13.23 -6.97
C ARG A 165 26.56 13.96 -5.92
N LYS A 166 26.47 15.28 -6.08
CA LYS A 166 25.46 16.10 -5.38
C LYS A 166 24.22 16.13 -6.25
N PHE A 167 23.04 16.19 -5.64
CA PHE A 167 21.79 16.29 -6.36
C PHE A 167 20.82 17.24 -5.65
N ARG A 168 20.13 18.03 -6.45
CA ARG A 168 19.12 18.96 -6.00
C ARG A 168 17.78 18.52 -6.55
N ASP A 169 16.77 18.67 -5.69
CA ASP A 169 15.39 18.27 -5.94
C ASP A 169 15.27 16.76 -6.13
N VAL A 170 14.57 16.13 -5.18
CA VAL A 170 14.35 14.69 -5.24
C VAL A 170 13.50 14.43 -6.48
N PRO A 171 14.01 13.74 -7.53
CA PRO A 171 13.18 13.44 -8.67
C PRO A 171 11.97 12.67 -8.14
N ILE A 172 10.80 13.28 -8.22
CA ILE A 172 9.57 12.54 -7.96
C ILE A 172 9.51 11.56 -9.11
N CYS A 173 9.74 10.29 -8.81
CA CYS A 173 9.68 9.31 -9.85
C CYS A 173 8.28 9.32 -10.47
N ARG A 174 8.22 9.62 -11.77
CA ARG A 174 7.00 9.55 -12.57
C ARG A 174 7.28 8.63 -13.77
N PRO A 175 6.25 7.94 -14.28
CA PRO A 175 6.33 7.28 -15.56
C PRO A 175 6.79 8.28 -16.62
N ASN A 176 7.82 7.91 -17.39
CA ASN A 176 8.34 8.69 -18.50
C ASN A 176 9.00 10.03 -18.12
N THR A 177 9.40 10.25 -16.87
CA THR A 177 10.29 11.37 -16.55
C THR A 177 11.74 10.96 -16.68
N THR A 178 12.46 11.58 -17.60
CA THR A 178 13.92 11.67 -17.53
C THR A 178 14.30 12.37 -16.22
N ILE A 179 15.27 11.84 -15.49
CA ILE A 179 15.80 12.46 -14.27
C ILE A 179 16.46 13.78 -14.69
N HIS A 180 15.69 14.85 -14.68
CA HIS A 180 16.18 16.17 -15.05
C HIS A 180 16.78 16.84 -13.82
N ASN A 181 18.00 17.36 -14.00
CA ASN A 181 18.70 18.29 -13.09
C ASN A 181 19.38 17.68 -11.85
N LEU A 182 20.32 16.75 -12.06
CA LEU A 182 21.29 16.41 -11.02
C LEU A 182 22.27 17.57 -10.69
N GLU A 183 22.37 18.59 -11.55
CA GLU A 183 23.45 19.61 -11.47
C GLU A 183 22.97 21.04 -11.14
N ASN A 184 21.75 21.25 -10.64
CA ASN A 184 21.32 22.60 -10.26
C ASN A 184 22.14 23.17 -9.08
N PRO A 185 22.49 24.47 -9.07
CA PRO A 185 23.25 25.09 -7.99
C PRO A 185 22.48 24.96 -6.67
N ILE A 186 23.19 24.51 -5.64
CA ILE A 186 22.60 24.20 -4.34
C ILE A 186 22.49 25.49 -3.52
N LEU A 187 21.27 25.89 -3.17
CA LEU A 187 21.01 27.11 -2.38
C LEU A 187 21.26 26.93 -0.86
N HIS A 188 21.33 25.68 -0.38
CA HIS A 188 21.52 25.34 1.03
C HIS A 188 22.58 24.24 1.22
N LYS A 189 23.19 24.12 2.41
CA LYS A 189 24.15 23.03 2.69
C LYS A 189 23.41 21.69 2.56
N PRO A 190 23.77 20.83 1.59
CA PRO A 190 23.06 19.58 1.36
C PRO A 190 23.29 18.61 2.51
N ARG A 191 22.30 17.79 2.83
CA ARG A 191 22.47 16.66 3.76
C ARG A 191 23.21 15.54 3.03
N HIS A 192 24.25 14.98 3.65
CA HIS A 192 25.09 13.94 3.06
C HIS A 192 24.71 12.55 3.57
N PHE A 193 24.72 11.57 2.66
CA PHE A 193 24.52 10.15 2.92
C PHE A 193 25.62 9.33 2.23
N ASP A 194 26.06 8.24 2.85
CA ASP A 194 27.02 7.33 2.19
C ASP A 194 26.30 6.47 1.14
N LYS A 195 25.15 5.91 1.50
CA LYS A 195 24.28 5.08 0.64
C LYS A 195 22.81 5.47 0.83
N VAL A 196 22.12 5.83 -0.25
CA VAL A 196 20.73 6.29 -0.17
C VAL A 196 19.87 5.76 -1.32
N VAL A 197 18.62 5.40 -1.00
CA VAL A 197 17.58 5.07 -1.97
C VAL A 197 16.48 6.12 -1.91
N LEU A 198 16.07 6.65 -3.05
CA LEU A 198 14.97 7.62 -3.14
C LEU A 198 13.69 6.93 -3.62
N VAL A 199 12.68 6.87 -2.75
CA VAL A 199 11.36 6.25 -3.05
C VAL A 199 10.19 7.23 -2.80
N ASN A 200 10.49 8.53 -2.86
CA ASN A 200 9.51 9.59 -2.80
C ASN A 200 8.66 9.59 -4.08
N THR A 201 7.40 9.19 -3.92
CA THR A 201 6.43 9.17 -5.01
C THR A 201 5.40 10.28 -4.82
N GLU A 202 4.74 10.69 -5.89
CA GLU A 202 3.63 11.64 -5.80
C GLU A 202 2.54 11.07 -4.88
N TRP A 203 2.20 11.83 -3.83
CA TRP A 203 1.25 11.45 -2.78
C TRP A 203 1.59 10.18 -1.97
N GLY A 204 2.82 9.67 -2.02
CA GLY A 204 3.25 8.48 -1.25
C GLY A 204 3.12 8.61 0.28
N ALA A 205 2.75 9.78 0.79
CA ALA A 205 2.36 9.99 2.19
C ALA A 205 0.92 9.53 2.52
N GLN A 206 0.13 9.14 1.51
CA GLN A 206 -1.26 8.68 1.65
C GLN A 206 -1.32 7.17 1.48
N PHE A 207 -2.16 6.49 2.27
CA PHE A 207 -2.22 5.03 2.36
C PHE A 207 -2.30 4.33 0.99
N GLN A 208 -3.30 4.71 0.17
CA GLN A 208 -3.49 4.15 -1.17
C GLN A 208 -2.26 4.33 -2.07
N HIS A 209 -1.65 5.53 -2.02
CA HIS A 209 -0.56 5.90 -2.92
C HIS A 209 0.79 5.40 -2.48
N TRP A 210 0.92 5.09 -1.19
CA TRP A 210 2.06 4.37 -0.70
C TRP A 210 2.04 2.94 -1.23
N ILE A 211 0.89 2.26 -1.24
CA ILE A 211 0.76 0.89 -1.75
C ILE A 211 0.96 0.84 -3.27
N ASP A 212 0.21 1.64 -4.06
CA ASP A 212 0.28 1.57 -5.53
C ASP A 212 1.65 2.02 -6.08
N ARG A 213 2.32 3.01 -5.46
CA ARG A 213 3.58 3.56 -5.95
C ARG A 213 4.78 3.17 -5.08
N THR A 214 4.83 3.64 -3.84
CA THR A 214 6.05 3.52 -3.01
C THR A 214 6.41 2.07 -2.70
N ALA A 215 5.45 1.24 -2.32
CA ALA A 215 5.68 -0.18 -2.05
C ALA A 215 6.15 -0.92 -3.30
N CYS A 216 5.60 -0.60 -4.48
CA CYS A 216 6.05 -1.14 -5.75
C CYS A 216 7.52 -0.79 -6.06
N LEU A 217 7.97 0.43 -5.75
CA LEU A 217 9.39 0.79 -5.87
C LEU A 217 10.27 0.07 -4.84
N LEU A 218 9.78 -0.11 -3.61
CA LEU A 218 10.49 -0.83 -2.55
C LEU A 218 10.71 -2.29 -2.91
N VAL A 219 9.69 -3.00 -3.42
CA VAL A 219 9.86 -4.40 -3.86
C VAL A 219 10.75 -4.49 -5.10
N GLN A 220 10.70 -3.52 -6.02
CA GLN A 220 11.59 -3.46 -7.17
C GLN A 220 13.06 -3.30 -6.76
N ILE A 221 13.35 -2.44 -5.78
CA ILE A 221 14.73 -2.16 -5.38
C ILE A 221 15.30 -3.23 -4.44
N ARG A 222 14.44 -4.02 -3.77
CA ARG A 222 14.84 -4.98 -2.73
C ARG A 222 16.03 -5.87 -3.13
N PRO A 223 16.11 -6.45 -4.35
CA PRO A 223 17.24 -7.32 -4.69
C PRO A 223 18.58 -6.58 -4.86
N PHE A 224 18.57 -5.26 -4.94
CA PHE A 224 19.76 -4.42 -5.10
C PHE A 224 20.33 -3.92 -3.77
N ILE A 225 19.58 -4.01 -2.67
CA ILE A 225 19.95 -3.52 -1.33
C ILE A 225 20.12 -4.69 -0.37
N LYS A 226 21.31 -5.32 -0.43
CA LYS A 226 21.60 -6.56 0.32
C LYS A 226 22.43 -6.32 1.59
N ASP A 227 23.14 -5.21 1.68
CA ASP A 227 24.08 -4.91 2.76
C ASP A 227 23.54 -3.83 3.72
N GLN A 228 24.16 -3.72 4.90
CA GLN A 228 23.79 -2.72 5.90
C GLN A 228 24.21 -1.30 5.49
N GLY A 229 23.54 -0.30 6.09
CA GLY A 229 23.93 1.10 5.99
C GLY A 229 23.24 1.91 4.90
N TRP A 230 22.29 1.31 4.17
CA TRP A 230 21.41 2.07 3.29
C TRP A 230 20.44 2.93 4.09
N THR A 231 20.23 4.16 3.60
CA THR A 231 19.11 5.02 4.03
C THR A 231 18.04 5.04 2.95
N ILE A 232 16.81 4.71 3.29
CA ILE A 232 15.66 4.91 2.40
C ILE A 232 14.99 6.23 2.73
N VAL A 233 14.87 7.10 1.73
CA VAL A 233 14.22 8.40 1.86
C VAL A 233 12.82 8.36 1.26
N GLY A 234 11.81 8.62 2.09
CA GLY A 234 10.40 8.59 1.73
C GLY A 234 9.63 9.81 2.23
N LEU A 235 8.40 10.00 1.75
CA LEU A 235 7.53 11.06 2.27
C LEU A 235 7.05 10.74 3.68
N ARG A 236 6.92 11.77 4.54
CA ARG A 236 6.39 11.58 5.89
C ARG A 236 4.95 11.01 5.85
N PRO A 237 4.68 9.88 6.52
CA PRO A 237 3.34 9.29 6.61
C PRO A 237 2.31 10.25 7.20
N ARG A 238 1.08 10.23 6.66
CA ARG A 238 -0.08 10.94 7.23
C ARG A 238 -1.00 10.04 8.04
N ASP A 239 -0.74 8.74 8.05
CA ASP A 239 -1.57 7.71 8.66
C ASP A 239 -0.73 6.82 9.60
N PRO A 240 -1.23 6.45 10.80
CA PRO A 240 -0.53 5.56 11.71
C PRO A 240 -0.15 4.21 11.11
N VAL A 241 -1.01 3.61 10.27
CA VAL A 241 -0.74 2.32 9.60
C VAL A 241 0.45 2.45 8.66
N LEU A 242 0.55 3.57 7.94
CA LEU A 242 1.72 3.83 7.09
C LEU A 242 3.02 3.95 7.90
N TYR A 243 2.97 4.51 9.11
CA TYR A 243 4.15 4.54 9.97
C TYR A 243 4.63 3.12 10.32
N GLN A 244 3.69 2.20 10.57
CA GLN A 244 4.00 0.79 10.82
C GLN A 244 4.63 0.12 9.60
N PHE A 245 4.13 0.37 8.38
CA PHE A 245 4.79 -0.12 7.16
C PHE A 245 6.23 0.38 7.04
N TRP A 246 6.50 1.64 7.37
CA TRP A 246 7.89 2.13 7.34
C TRP A 246 8.78 1.54 8.44
N GLN A 247 8.23 1.22 9.62
CA GLN A 247 8.97 0.44 10.61
C GLN A 247 9.30 -0.95 10.08
N PHE A 248 8.37 -1.58 9.35
CA PHE A 248 8.62 -2.85 8.71
C PHE A 248 9.67 -2.76 7.60
N VAL A 249 9.62 -1.74 6.75
CA VAL A 249 10.68 -1.49 5.74
C VAL A 249 12.04 -1.40 6.43
N LYS A 250 12.13 -0.67 7.55
CA LYS A 250 13.37 -0.54 8.32
C LYS A 250 13.91 -1.91 8.76
N THR A 251 13.05 -2.80 9.23
CA THR A 251 13.45 -4.13 9.73
C THR A 251 13.69 -5.15 8.61
N ASP A 252 12.75 -5.32 7.66
CA ASP A 252 12.86 -6.31 6.57
C ASP A 252 14.05 -6.02 5.66
N PHE A 253 14.35 -4.73 5.43
CA PHE A 253 15.45 -4.33 4.55
C PHE A 253 16.76 -4.08 5.34
N ASN A 254 16.70 -4.09 6.68
CA ASN A 254 17.82 -3.72 7.56
C ASN A 254 18.46 -2.37 7.19
N VAL A 255 17.61 -1.34 7.05
CA VAL A 255 17.97 0.01 6.60
C VAL A 255 17.63 1.06 7.65
N THR A 256 18.13 2.28 7.47
CA THR A 256 17.53 3.46 8.10
C THR A 256 16.43 4.02 7.20
N VAL A 257 15.42 4.64 7.81
CA VAL A 257 14.35 5.33 7.08
C VAL A 257 14.37 6.81 7.46
N GLU A 258 14.36 7.67 6.45
CA GLU A 258 14.29 9.12 6.62
C GLU A 258 13.04 9.69 5.95
N PHE A 259 12.31 10.51 6.70
CA PHE A 259 11.11 11.17 6.22
C PHE A 259 11.37 12.61 5.82
N VAL A 260 10.84 12.97 4.66
CA VAL A 260 10.94 14.30 4.09
C VAL A 260 9.56 14.92 3.97
N ASP A 261 9.46 16.21 4.33
CA ASP A 261 8.22 16.97 4.20
C ASP A 261 8.19 17.77 2.88
N ASN A 262 9.36 18.19 2.39
CA ASN A 262 9.54 19.05 1.23
C ASN A 262 10.81 18.70 0.46
N ILE A 263 11.00 19.38 -0.67
CA ILE A 263 12.21 19.34 -1.50
C ILE A 263 13.43 19.73 -0.65
N HIS A 264 14.36 18.79 -0.47
CA HIS A 264 15.65 19.03 0.17
C HIS A 264 16.78 18.78 -0.84
N SER A 265 17.91 19.43 -0.61
CA SER A 265 19.16 19.15 -1.33
C SER A 265 19.95 18.08 -0.61
N TYR A 266 20.42 17.09 -1.36
CA TYR A 266 21.14 15.95 -0.82
C TYR A 266 22.47 15.75 -1.53
N LYS A 267 23.40 15.13 -0.84
CA LYS A 267 24.62 14.59 -1.42
C LYS A 267 24.65 13.11 -1.08
N ALA A 268 25.02 12.26 -2.01
CA ALA A 268 25.28 10.88 -1.69
C ALA A 268 26.47 10.32 -2.43
N ASP A 269 27.19 9.42 -1.77
CA ASP A 269 28.32 8.71 -2.39
C ASP A 269 27.80 7.54 -3.25
N ASN A 270 26.70 6.90 -2.83
CA ASN A 270 25.93 5.95 -3.64
C ASN A 270 24.44 6.29 -3.56
N LEU A 271 23.82 6.51 -4.71
CA LEU A 271 22.42 6.89 -4.84
C LEU A 271 21.69 5.92 -5.77
N PHE A 272 20.62 5.30 -5.27
CA PHE A 272 19.69 4.49 -6.05
C PHE A 272 18.38 5.23 -6.25
N ILE A 273 17.93 5.30 -7.51
CA ILE A 273 16.67 5.91 -7.92
C ILE A 273 15.86 4.86 -8.68
N PRO A 274 15.05 4.03 -8.00
CA PRO A 274 14.10 3.16 -8.66
C PRO A 274 13.03 4.02 -9.34
N CYS A 275 12.83 3.82 -10.64
CA CYS A 275 11.93 4.65 -11.41
C CYS A 275 11.29 3.98 -12.62
N ASN A 276 10.51 4.74 -13.41
CA ASN A 276 9.75 4.29 -14.59
C ASN A 276 8.82 3.08 -14.40
N LEU A 277 8.57 2.68 -13.16
CA LEU A 277 7.51 1.74 -12.86
C LEU A 277 6.15 2.44 -13.06
N PRO A 278 5.19 1.81 -13.78
CA PRO A 278 3.83 2.33 -13.81
C PRO A 278 3.30 2.56 -12.40
N TRP A 279 2.62 3.69 -12.19
CA TRP A 279 2.08 4.09 -10.88
C TRP A 279 1.20 3.02 -10.25
N GLU A 280 0.57 2.21 -11.07
CA GLU A 280 -0.24 1.08 -10.69
C GLU A 280 0.36 -0.08 -11.49
N ASN A 281 1.14 -0.95 -10.83
CA ASN A 281 1.78 -2.08 -11.49
C ASN A 281 1.15 -3.40 -11.00
N PRO A 282 0.16 -3.96 -11.74
CA PRO A 282 -0.47 -5.22 -11.37
C PRO A 282 0.51 -6.38 -11.21
N ARG A 283 1.65 -6.36 -11.91
CA ARG A 283 2.69 -7.39 -11.77
C ARG A 283 3.43 -7.28 -10.44
N LYS A 284 3.57 -6.09 -9.86
CA LYS A 284 4.25 -5.93 -8.56
C LYS A 284 3.32 -6.09 -7.36
N LEU A 285 2.00 -6.04 -7.54
CA LEU A 285 1.05 -6.19 -6.44
C LEU A 285 1.16 -7.52 -5.68
N PRO A 286 1.40 -8.70 -6.31
CA PRO A 286 1.67 -9.93 -5.57
C PRO A 286 2.90 -9.82 -4.66
N GLU A 287 4.00 -9.23 -5.15
CA GLU A 287 5.20 -9.00 -4.35
C GLU A 287 4.94 -8.02 -3.21
N VAL A 288 4.20 -6.93 -3.48
CA VAL A 288 3.80 -5.96 -2.45
C VAL A 288 2.92 -6.62 -1.39
N LYS A 289 1.95 -7.46 -1.79
CA LYS A 289 1.13 -8.25 -0.86
C LYS A 289 2.02 -9.11 0.03
N ASN A 290 2.88 -9.92 -0.56
CA ASN A 290 3.74 -10.85 0.17
C ASN A 290 4.71 -10.11 1.09
N PHE A 291 5.27 -8.99 0.62
CA PHE A 291 6.07 -8.08 1.43
C PHE A 291 5.28 -7.62 2.66
N LEU A 292 4.11 -7.03 2.49
CA LEU A 292 3.34 -6.51 3.63
C LEU A 292 2.78 -7.60 4.55
N LEU A 293 2.45 -8.78 4.02
CA LEU A 293 2.01 -9.90 4.84
C LEU A 293 3.16 -10.49 5.67
N ARG A 294 4.42 -10.46 5.18
CA ARG A 294 5.57 -10.94 5.97
C ARG A 294 5.71 -10.22 7.30
N PHE A 295 5.43 -8.92 7.35
CA PHE A 295 5.39 -8.18 8.62
C PHE A 295 4.52 -8.86 9.68
N ILE A 296 3.42 -9.46 9.23
CA ILE A 296 2.41 -10.09 10.08
C ILE A 296 2.79 -11.53 10.36
N LEU A 297 3.33 -12.24 9.36
CA LEU A 297 3.82 -13.61 9.47
C LEU A 297 5.01 -13.75 10.43
N GLU A 298 5.93 -12.79 10.42
CA GLU A 298 7.13 -12.83 11.25
C GLU A 298 6.81 -12.46 12.71
N THR A 299 5.71 -11.76 12.93
CA THR A 299 5.27 -11.36 14.27
C THR A 299 4.26 -12.34 14.87
N GLU A 300 3.52 -13.11 14.07
CA GLU A 300 2.44 -13.99 14.50
C GLU A 300 2.26 -15.27 13.66
N ASN A 301 1.60 -16.27 14.26
CA ASN A 301 1.20 -17.47 13.52
C ASN A 301 0.14 -17.12 12.46
N PHE A 302 0.50 -17.23 11.18
CA PHE A 302 -0.36 -16.98 10.02
C PHE A 302 -1.74 -17.62 10.10
N GLU A 303 -1.80 -18.85 10.61
CA GLU A 303 -3.03 -19.65 10.68
C GLU A 303 -4.11 -18.95 11.52
N LYS A 304 -3.72 -18.05 12.43
CA LYS A 304 -4.65 -17.22 13.18
C LYS A 304 -5.47 -16.28 12.29
N PHE A 305 -4.89 -15.78 11.20
CA PHE A 305 -5.56 -14.88 10.27
C PHE A 305 -6.31 -15.64 9.17
N ARG A 306 -6.01 -16.92 8.97
CA ARG A 306 -6.73 -17.76 8.02
C ARG A 306 -8.07 -18.19 8.62
N ASN A 307 -9.14 -17.49 8.25
CA ASN A 307 -10.49 -17.92 8.60
C ASN A 307 -11.09 -18.77 7.47
N PRO A 308 -11.31 -20.08 7.66
CA PRO A 308 -11.94 -20.94 6.65
C PRO A 308 -13.44 -20.64 6.45
N ASN A 309 -14.05 -19.91 7.38
CA ASN A 309 -15.46 -19.50 7.32
C ASN A 309 -15.58 -17.98 7.52
N PRO A 310 -15.10 -17.17 6.55
CA PRO A 310 -15.21 -15.73 6.61
C PRO A 310 -16.69 -15.32 6.59
N LYS A 311 -17.07 -14.39 7.45
CA LYS A 311 -18.47 -13.96 7.60
C LYS A 311 -18.71 -12.50 7.26
N TYR A 312 -17.69 -11.65 7.35
CA TYR A 312 -17.91 -10.21 7.31
C TYR A 312 -18.33 -9.74 5.92
N VAL A 313 -19.41 -8.97 5.89
CA VAL A 313 -19.77 -8.13 4.76
C VAL A 313 -19.29 -6.73 5.11
N ILE A 314 -18.15 -6.34 4.57
CA ILE A 314 -17.54 -5.04 4.84
C ILE A 314 -18.09 -4.02 3.86
N TYR A 315 -18.86 -3.05 4.35
CA TYR A 315 -19.26 -1.89 3.57
C TYR A 315 -18.24 -0.77 3.73
N LEU A 316 -17.77 -0.22 2.60
CA LEU A 316 -16.85 0.92 2.54
C LEU A 316 -17.66 2.21 2.24
N PRO A 317 -18.20 2.88 3.27
CA PRO A 317 -18.94 4.13 3.06
C PRO A 317 -18.00 5.22 2.56
N ARG A 318 -18.56 6.18 1.81
CA ARG A 318 -17.82 7.39 1.42
C ARG A 318 -18.50 8.62 1.99
N LYS A 319 -17.89 9.19 3.04
CA LYS A 319 -18.35 10.41 3.70
C LYS A 319 -17.25 11.47 3.67
N ASN A 320 -17.64 12.73 3.46
CA ASN A 320 -16.78 13.92 3.58
C ASN A 320 -15.51 13.89 2.71
N THR A 321 -15.61 13.45 1.45
CA THR A 321 -14.44 13.44 0.55
C THR A 321 -14.26 14.77 -0.18
N TYR A 322 -13.01 15.23 -0.28
CA TYR A 322 -12.60 16.50 -0.90
C TYR A 322 -13.10 16.72 -2.35
N ASN A 323 -13.38 15.64 -3.09
CA ASN A 323 -13.76 15.67 -4.51
C ASN A 323 -15.26 15.45 -4.76
N GLU A 324 -16.10 15.60 -3.73
CA GLU A 324 -17.56 15.62 -3.85
C GLU A 324 -18.18 14.40 -4.56
N ARG A 325 -17.62 13.20 -4.34
CA ARG A 325 -18.15 11.91 -4.86
C ARG A 325 -18.98 11.17 -3.82
N ASN A 326 -19.89 11.84 -3.12
CA ASN A 326 -20.64 11.18 -2.04
C ASN A 326 -21.74 10.29 -2.59
N VAL A 327 -22.16 9.29 -1.81
CA VAL A 327 -23.33 8.46 -2.15
C VAL A 327 -24.57 9.09 -1.52
N VAL A 328 -25.43 9.71 -2.34
CA VAL A 328 -26.59 10.49 -1.83
C VAL A 328 -27.61 9.63 -1.09
N ASN A 329 -27.64 8.32 -1.37
CA ASN A 329 -28.52 7.36 -0.72
C ASN A 329 -27.76 6.35 0.16
N ASP A 330 -26.62 6.74 0.73
CA ASP A 330 -25.79 5.91 1.62
C ASP A 330 -26.59 5.28 2.77
N LYS A 331 -27.52 6.06 3.36
CA LYS A 331 -28.43 5.57 4.42
C LYS A 331 -29.32 4.42 3.94
N GLN A 332 -29.81 4.48 2.70
CA GLN A 332 -30.67 3.43 2.13
C GLN A 332 -29.87 2.16 1.86
N ILE A 333 -28.63 2.29 1.37
CA ILE A 333 -27.72 1.16 1.15
C ILE A 333 -27.38 0.50 2.48
N THR A 334 -26.98 1.31 3.48
CA THR A 334 -26.64 0.81 4.81
C THR A 334 -27.82 0.09 5.45
N ALA A 335 -29.03 0.66 5.39
CA ALA A 335 -30.24 0.02 5.90
C ALA A 335 -30.54 -1.30 5.16
N TYR A 336 -30.41 -1.33 3.83
CA TYR A 336 -30.59 -2.55 3.04
C TYR A 336 -29.57 -3.64 3.41
N LEU A 337 -28.29 -3.29 3.50
CA LEU A 337 -27.24 -4.24 3.88
C LEU A 337 -27.44 -4.74 5.31
N SER A 338 -27.84 -3.85 6.24
CA SER A 338 -28.07 -4.21 7.64
C SER A 338 -29.25 -5.15 7.79
N ALA A 339 -30.35 -4.89 7.08
CA ALA A 339 -31.50 -5.79 7.06
C ALA A 339 -31.15 -7.17 6.46
N ARG A 340 -30.22 -7.22 5.51
CA ARG A 340 -29.82 -8.45 4.81
C ARG A 340 -28.79 -9.28 5.57
N PHE A 341 -27.83 -8.66 6.24
CA PHE A 341 -26.67 -9.35 6.82
C PHE A 341 -26.57 -9.24 8.34
N GLY A 342 -27.40 -8.43 9.00
CA GLY A 342 -27.42 -8.29 10.46
C GLY A 342 -26.03 -7.98 11.03
N ASP A 343 -25.59 -8.80 11.99
CA ASP A 343 -24.32 -8.64 12.71
C ASP A 343 -23.07 -8.91 11.85
N ASP A 344 -23.24 -9.59 10.71
CA ASP A 344 -22.15 -9.85 9.76
C ASP A 344 -21.79 -8.59 8.95
N LEU A 345 -22.68 -7.58 8.90
CA LEU A 345 -22.36 -6.29 8.27
C LEU A 345 -21.39 -5.50 9.15
N LYS A 346 -20.24 -5.15 8.58
CA LYS A 346 -19.27 -4.24 9.20
C LYS A 346 -19.15 -2.97 8.37
N ILE A 347 -19.34 -1.82 9.00
CA ILE A 347 -19.18 -0.51 8.34
C ILE A 347 -17.76 -0.04 8.58
N PHE A 348 -16.95 0.03 7.53
CA PHE A 348 -15.54 0.34 7.68
C PHE A 348 -15.27 1.84 7.89
N SER A 349 -14.31 2.12 8.77
CA SER A 349 -13.83 3.46 9.07
C SER A 349 -12.32 3.44 9.30
N HIS A 350 -11.54 4.11 8.46
CA HIS A 350 -10.08 4.21 8.63
C HIS A 350 -9.66 4.82 9.98
N LYS A 351 -10.55 5.59 10.64
CA LYS A 351 -10.24 6.18 11.94
C LYS A 351 -10.34 5.18 13.09
N GLU A 352 -11.07 4.10 12.89
CA GLU A 352 -11.27 3.04 13.88
C GLU A 352 -10.16 1.98 13.79
N HIS A 353 -9.55 1.81 12.62
CA HIS A 353 -8.48 0.85 12.37
C HIS A 353 -7.14 1.56 12.15
N THR A 354 -6.52 2.00 13.24
CA THR A 354 -5.20 2.67 13.20
C THR A 354 -4.02 1.70 13.40
N ASP A 355 -4.34 0.46 13.76
CA ASP A 355 -3.39 -0.62 13.91
C ASP A 355 -3.38 -1.54 12.68
N LEU A 356 -2.19 -1.87 12.18
CA LEU A 356 -2.06 -2.67 10.95
C LEU A 356 -2.54 -4.11 11.17
N LYS A 357 -2.24 -4.71 12.32
CA LYS A 357 -2.65 -6.07 12.62
C LYS A 357 -4.17 -6.16 12.75
N GLU A 358 -4.79 -5.21 13.45
CA GLU A 358 -6.25 -5.11 13.54
C GLU A 358 -6.88 -5.00 12.14
N LEU A 359 -6.31 -4.16 11.28
CA LEU A 359 -6.77 -3.98 9.91
C LEU A 359 -6.68 -5.28 9.09
N VAL A 360 -5.60 -6.05 9.24
CA VAL A 360 -5.45 -7.33 8.54
C VAL A 360 -6.40 -8.38 9.10
N GLU A 361 -6.56 -8.47 10.42
CA GLU A 361 -7.55 -9.37 11.03
C GLU A 361 -8.97 -9.05 10.54
N TYR A 362 -9.32 -7.77 10.49
CA TYR A 362 -10.62 -7.31 10.03
C TYR A 362 -10.90 -7.72 8.57
N PHE A 363 -9.95 -7.48 7.66
CA PHE A 363 -10.11 -7.84 6.24
C PHE A 363 -9.91 -9.33 5.95
N SER A 364 -9.16 -10.06 6.77
CA SER A 364 -9.03 -11.52 6.63
C SER A 364 -10.32 -12.27 6.94
N ASN A 365 -11.25 -11.64 7.66
CA ASN A 365 -12.58 -12.17 7.94
C ASN A 365 -13.64 -11.81 6.88
N ALA A 366 -13.24 -11.08 5.83
CA ALA A 366 -14.16 -10.60 4.81
C ALA A 366 -14.67 -11.74 3.91
N LYS A 367 -15.98 -11.88 3.79
CA LYS A 367 -16.65 -12.67 2.74
C LYS A 367 -17.00 -11.78 1.53
N ILE A 368 -17.40 -10.54 1.82
CA ILE A 368 -17.71 -9.52 0.82
C ILE A 368 -17.06 -8.21 1.25
N VAL A 369 -16.47 -7.49 0.30
CA VAL A 369 -16.08 -6.08 0.46
C VAL A 369 -16.84 -5.28 -0.58
N ILE A 370 -17.73 -4.38 -0.16
CA ILE A 370 -18.62 -3.64 -1.05
C ILE A 370 -18.56 -2.15 -0.77
N GLY A 371 -18.54 -1.31 -1.81
CA GLY A 371 -18.56 0.12 -1.60
C GLY A 371 -18.20 0.94 -2.83
N LEU A 372 -17.98 2.23 -2.62
CA LEU A 372 -17.69 3.16 -3.69
C LEU A 372 -16.20 3.23 -4.01
N HIS A 373 -15.84 3.14 -5.30
CA HIS A 373 -14.47 3.17 -5.81
C HIS A 373 -13.58 4.20 -5.11
N GLY A 374 -12.49 3.78 -4.45
CA GLY A 374 -11.54 4.67 -3.77
C GLY A 374 -10.57 3.94 -2.84
N GLY A 375 -9.74 4.71 -2.12
CA GLY A 375 -8.61 4.20 -1.32
C GLY A 375 -8.92 3.16 -0.25
N ALA A 376 -10.15 3.12 0.28
CA ALA A 376 -10.54 2.12 1.27
C ALA A 376 -10.49 0.69 0.72
N PHE A 377 -10.64 0.51 -0.60
CA PHE A 377 -10.52 -0.80 -1.23
C PHE A 377 -9.09 -1.34 -1.25
N TYR A 378 -8.06 -0.53 -1.01
CA TYR A 378 -6.68 -1.01 -0.95
C TYR A 378 -6.46 -2.01 0.19
N ASN A 379 -7.30 -1.96 1.22
CA ASN A 379 -7.29 -2.93 2.32
C ASN A 379 -7.66 -4.36 1.88
N VAL A 380 -8.26 -4.54 0.70
CA VAL A 380 -8.48 -5.87 0.09
C VAL A 380 -7.15 -6.63 -0.07
N LEU A 381 -6.02 -5.91 -0.19
CA LEU A 381 -4.68 -6.51 -0.22
C LEU A 381 -4.42 -7.44 0.98
N PHE A 382 -5.02 -7.13 2.13
CA PHE A 382 -4.88 -7.90 3.38
C PHE A 382 -5.94 -8.98 3.56
N SER A 383 -6.82 -9.18 2.58
CA SER A 383 -7.84 -10.23 2.65
C SER A 383 -7.22 -11.58 2.32
N LEU A 384 -7.15 -12.46 3.32
CA LEU A 384 -6.67 -13.85 3.18
C LEU A 384 -7.78 -14.84 2.82
N SER A 385 -9.04 -14.41 2.97
CA SER A 385 -10.25 -15.19 2.68
C SER A 385 -10.71 -15.12 1.22
N HIS A 386 -10.04 -14.32 0.38
CA HIS A 386 -10.38 -14.12 -1.03
C HIS A 386 -11.86 -13.66 -1.26
N PRO A 387 -12.31 -12.57 -0.62
CA PRO A 387 -13.70 -12.11 -0.68
C PRO A 387 -14.20 -11.82 -2.09
N ASN A 388 -15.53 -11.73 -2.24
CA ASN A 388 -16.11 -10.98 -3.35
C ASN A 388 -15.92 -9.48 -3.12
N VAL A 389 -15.29 -8.80 -4.07
CA VAL A 389 -15.09 -7.35 -4.06
C VAL A 389 -16.08 -6.71 -5.00
N ILE A 390 -17.04 -5.95 -4.48
CA ILE A 390 -18.11 -5.30 -5.25
C ILE A 390 -17.86 -3.79 -5.26
N GLU A 391 -17.33 -3.30 -6.37
CA GLU A 391 -17.03 -1.88 -6.54
C GLU A 391 -18.13 -1.15 -7.30
N PHE A 392 -18.69 -0.12 -6.66
CA PHE A 392 -19.51 0.88 -7.33
C PHE A 392 -18.60 1.86 -8.06
N PHE A 393 -18.69 1.90 -9.39
CA PHE A 393 -17.82 2.73 -10.23
C PHE A 393 -18.64 3.78 -11.00
N PRO A 394 -18.30 5.08 -10.93
CA PRO A 394 -19.05 6.11 -11.64
C PRO A 394 -18.88 6.01 -13.16
N LYS A 395 -19.98 5.92 -13.93
CA LYS A 395 -19.96 5.92 -15.40
C LYS A 395 -19.32 7.17 -16.01
N SER A 396 -19.44 8.30 -15.32
CA SER A 396 -18.90 9.59 -15.78
C SER A 396 -17.39 9.71 -15.63
N SER A 397 -16.72 8.75 -14.99
CA SER A 397 -15.27 8.79 -14.84
C SER A 397 -14.59 8.72 -16.20
N ARG A 398 -13.89 9.79 -16.58
CA ARG A 398 -13.10 9.86 -17.83
C ARG A 398 -11.87 8.95 -17.80
N LYS A 399 -11.59 8.34 -16.65
CA LYS A 399 -10.43 7.50 -16.38
C LYS A 399 -10.96 6.22 -15.75
N THR A 400 -10.67 5.07 -16.36
CA THR A 400 -10.68 3.83 -15.62
C THR A 400 -9.51 3.87 -14.65
N ASP A 401 -9.84 3.71 -13.38
CA ASP A 401 -8.87 3.37 -12.36
C ASP A 401 -9.09 1.87 -12.13
N ALA A 402 -8.14 1.09 -12.61
CA ALA A 402 -8.22 -0.37 -12.65
C ALA A 402 -7.52 -0.99 -11.43
N ILE A 403 -6.96 -0.18 -10.53
CA ILE A 403 -6.13 -0.69 -9.44
C ILE A 403 -6.89 -1.61 -8.49
N ILE A 404 -8.15 -1.33 -8.18
CA ILE A 404 -8.94 -2.20 -7.29
C ILE A 404 -9.22 -3.54 -7.96
N TYR A 405 -9.48 -3.53 -9.27
CA TYR A 405 -9.58 -4.75 -10.07
C TYR A 405 -8.27 -5.55 -10.02
N TRP A 406 -7.13 -4.89 -10.21
CA TRP A 406 -5.81 -5.52 -10.17
C TRP A 406 -5.44 -6.07 -8.80
N ILE A 407 -5.66 -5.31 -7.73
CA ILE A 407 -5.47 -5.76 -6.34
C ILE A 407 -6.34 -6.99 -6.08
N SER A 408 -7.60 -6.96 -6.51
CA SER A 408 -8.51 -8.08 -6.30
C SER A 408 -8.02 -9.33 -7.03
N HIS A 409 -7.63 -9.22 -8.30
CA HIS A 409 -7.14 -10.36 -9.07
C HIS A 409 -5.85 -10.94 -8.47
N THR A 410 -4.88 -10.07 -8.13
CA THR A 410 -3.59 -10.48 -7.56
C THR A 410 -3.71 -11.05 -6.14
N THR A 411 -4.81 -10.77 -5.45
CA THR A 411 -5.11 -11.34 -4.13
C THR A 411 -5.99 -12.58 -4.21
N GLY A 412 -6.39 -13.02 -5.41
CA GLY A 412 -7.31 -14.15 -5.62
C GLY A 412 -8.79 -13.81 -5.33
N CYS A 413 -9.11 -12.54 -5.08
CA CYS A 413 -10.48 -12.10 -4.85
C CYS A 413 -11.29 -12.07 -6.15
N ARG A 414 -12.60 -12.29 -6.03
CA ARG A 414 -13.53 -12.16 -7.16
C ARG A 414 -14.04 -10.73 -7.26
N TYR A 415 -13.72 -10.07 -8.36
CA TYR A 415 -14.00 -8.65 -8.51
C TYR A 415 -15.23 -8.41 -9.39
N TRP A 416 -16.19 -7.67 -8.84
CA TRP A 416 -17.42 -7.25 -9.48
C TRP A 416 -17.40 -5.73 -9.68
N ARG A 417 -17.56 -5.28 -10.91
CA ARG A 417 -17.69 -3.85 -11.22
C ARG A 417 -19.14 -3.50 -11.51
N VAL A 418 -19.69 -2.57 -10.75
CA VAL A 418 -21.05 -2.08 -10.91
C VAL A 418 -21.02 -0.62 -11.32
N PHE A 419 -21.37 -0.36 -12.57
CA PHE A 419 -21.43 1.01 -13.09
C PHE A 419 -22.64 1.79 -12.55
N ILE A 420 -22.37 2.96 -11.99
CA ILE A 420 -23.36 3.85 -11.36
C ILE A 420 -23.43 5.19 -12.08
N GLU A 421 -24.66 5.65 -12.33
CA GLU A 421 -24.89 6.99 -12.88
C GLU A 421 -24.54 8.09 -11.88
N SER A 422 -23.91 9.15 -12.38
CA SER A 422 -23.62 10.33 -11.58
C SER A 422 -24.85 11.22 -11.44
N LYS A 423 -25.05 11.76 -10.23
CA LYS A 423 -26.05 12.79 -9.94
C LYS A 423 -25.30 14.07 -9.57
N GLY A 424 -24.99 14.87 -10.59
CA GLY A 424 -24.03 15.97 -10.44
C GLY A 424 -22.63 15.41 -10.16
N LYS A 425 -21.99 15.88 -9.09
CA LYS A 425 -20.69 15.35 -8.62
C LYS A 425 -20.83 14.09 -7.76
N ASN A 426 -22.01 13.85 -7.19
CA ASN A 426 -22.33 12.72 -6.32
C ASN A 426 -22.85 11.51 -7.10
N LEU A 427 -23.12 10.41 -6.40
CA LEU A 427 -23.61 9.16 -6.97
C LEU A 427 -24.89 8.71 -6.26
N LYS A 428 -25.81 8.13 -7.02
CA LYS A 428 -27.01 7.47 -6.48
C LYS A 428 -26.96 6.00 -6.88
N VAL A 429 -26.69 5.12 -5.92
CA VAL A 429 -26.53 3.68 -6.19
C VAL A 429 -27.91 3.03 -6.23
N PRO A 430 -28.33 2.39 -7.35
CA PRO A 430 -29.63 1.76 -7.43
C PRO A 430 -29.68 0.47 -6.59
N LEU A 431 -30.54 0.40 -5.57
CA LEU A 431 -30.63 -0.76 -4.67
C LEU A 431 -30.90 -2.07 -5.40
N LYS A 432 -31.75 -2.07 -6.44
CA LYS A 432 -32.01 -3.25 -7.27
C LYS A 432 -30.74 -3.80 -7.94
N ARG A 433 -29.79 -2.93 -8.34
CA ARG A 433 -28.49 -3.38 -8.89
C ARG A 433 -27.59 -3.95 -7.80
N VAL A 434 -27.62 -3.37 -6.59
CA VAL A 434 -26.89 -3.88 -5.40
C VAL A 434 -27.40 -5.27 -5.03
N GLU A 435 -28.70 -5.45 -4.97
CA GLU A 435 -29.35 -6.74 -4.72
C GLU A 435 -28.95 -7.78 -5.76
N LYS A 436 -29.06 -7.44 -7.06
CA LYS A 436 -28.71 -8.35 -8.15
C LYS A 436 -27.25 -8.79 -8.11
N VAL A 437 -26.30 -7.87 -7.89
CA VAL A 437 -24.87 -8.22 -7.82
C VAL A 437 -24.56 -9.05 -6.58
N LEU A 438 -25.18 -8.75 -5.43
CA LEU A 438 -24.99 -9.55 -4.20
C LEU A 438 -25.52 -10.96 -4.37
N ASN A 439 -26.70 -11.14 -4.97
CA ASN A 439 -27.26 -12.46 -5.25
C ASN A 439 -26.30 -13.27 -6.14
N LYS A 440 -25.78 -12.68 -7.22
CA LYS A 440 -24.80 -13.35 -8.09
C LYS A 440 -23.47 -13.65 -7.40
N ALA A 441 -22.96 -12.72 -6.58
CA ALA A 441 -21.68 -12.87 -5.90
C ALA A 441 -21.73 -13.92 -4.77
N LEU A 442 -22.92 -14.14 -4.19
CA LEU A 442 -23.17 -15.14 -3.14
C LEU A 442 -23.58 -16.51 -3.69
N ASP A 443 -23.92 -16.61 -4.97
CA ASP A 443 -24.32 -17.85 -5.61
C ASP A 443 -23.11 -18.79 -5.74
N GLU A 444 -23.13 -19.89 -4.98
CA GLU A 444 -22.04 -20.86 -4.86
C GLU A 444 -21.79 -21.63 -6.16
N ASP A 445 -22.78 -21.76 -7.06
CA ASP A 445 -22.63 -22.48 -8.33
C ASP A 445 -21.80 -21.72 -9.37
N TYR A 446 -21.56 -20.42 -9.14
CA TYR A 446 -20.62 -19.64 -9.95
C TYR A 446 -19.15 -19.97 -9.63
N HIS A 447 -18.87 -20.79 -8.59
CA HIS A 447 -17.52 -20.94 -8.02
C HIS A 447 -16.60 -21.97 -8.68
N PHE A 448 -17.07 -22.87 -9.54
CA PHE A 448 -16.27 -24.04 -9.95
C PHE A 448 -16.08 -24.26 -11.45
N LYS A 449 -16.77 -23.53 -12.33
CA LYS A 449 -16.70 -23.81 -13.77
C LYS A 449 -15.58 -23.09 -14.52
N ASP A 450 -14.98 -22.06 -13.94
CA ASP A 450 -14.02 -21.19 -14.65
C ASP A 450 -12.57 -21.27 -14.10
N LEU A 451 -12.30 -22.15 -13.12
CA LEU A 451 -10.97 -22.31 -12.48
C LEU A 451 -10.39 -23.74 -12.56
N GLN A 452 -11.02 -24.64 -13.32
CA GLN A 452 -10.44 -25.90 -13.82
C GLN A 452 -10.14 -25.73 -15.31
#